data_AF-A0A7C7KW38-F1
#
_entry.id   AF-A0A7C7KW38-F1
#
_cell.length_a   1.000
_cell.length_b   1.000
_cell.length_c   1.000
_cell.angle_alpha   90.00
_cell.angle_beta   90.00
_cell.angle_gamma   90.00
#
_symmetry.space_group_name_H-M   'P 1'
#
loop_
_entity.id
_entity.type
_entity.pdbx_description
1 polymer ?
#
loop_
_entity_poly.entity_id
_entity_poly.type
_entity_poly.pdbx_seq_one_letter_code
_entity_poly.pdbx_strand_id
1 'polypeptide(L)' 'MIYDSDVEQEIESIVALLHADYGIAKRAIALLLLQRDAEIEQLVREREGERYPLIARIVAKAQVEHG' A
#
# COMPACT_ATOMS: atom_id res chain seq x y z
N MET A 1 -13.14 -19.78 1.55
CA MET A 1 -13.02 -18.40 1.08
C MET A 1 -11.54 -18.09 1.09
N ILE A 2 -10.88 -18.31 -0.04
CA ILE A 2 -9.46 -18.01 -0.22
C ILE A 2 -9.48 -16.55 -0.66
N TYR A 3 -9.13 -15.62 0.23
CA TYR A 3 -8.68 -14.31 -0.25
C TYR A 3 -7.56 -14.63 -1.24
N ASP A 4 -7.74 -14.19 -2.49
CA ASP A 4 -6.85 -14.44 -3.61
C ASP A 4 -5.40 -14.33 -3.13
N SER A 5 -4.65 -15.44 -3.16
CA SER A 5 -3.31 -15.53 -2.54
C SER A 5 -2.35 -14.47 -3.08
N ASP A 6 -2.66 -13.95 -4.27
CA ASP A 6 -1.97 -12.85 -4.93
C ASP A 6 -2.20 -11.50 -4.21
N VAL A 7 -3.44 -11.16 -3.83
CA VAL A 7 -3.74 -9.91 -3.09
C VAL A 7 -3.04 -9.87 -1.73
N GLU A 8 -3.03 -10.98 -1.00
CA GLU A 8 -2.37 -11.03 0.31
C GLU A 8 -0.84 -10.86 0.17
N GLN A 9 -0.22 -11.40 -0.89
CA GLN A 9 1.21 -11.21 -1.16
C GLN A 9 1.55 -9.75 -1.51
N GLU A 10 0.67 -9.06 -2.22
CA GLU A 10 0.85 -7.64 -2.51
C GLU A 10 0.70 -6.77 -1.28
N ILE A 11 -0.30 -7.06 -0.43
CA ILE A 11 -0.48 -6.37 0.85
C ILE A 11 0.77 -6.51 1.69
N GLU A 12 1.31 -7.73 1.82
CA GLU A 12 2.56 -7.98 2.56
C GLU A 12 3.75 -7.23 1.94
N SER A 13 3.85 -7.19 0.61
CA SER A 13 4.90 -6.45 -0.10
C SER A 13 4.83 -4.94 0.15
N ILE A 14 3.62 -4.36 0.17
CA ILE A 14 3.41 -2.94 0.50
C ILE A 14 3.72 -2.70 1.97
N VAL A 15 3.23 -3.54 2.90
CA VAL A 15 3.48 -3.42 4.34
C VAL A 15 4.98 -3.44 4.67
N ALA A 16 5.76 -4.27 3.99
CA ALA A 16 7.21 -4.34 4.17
C ALA A 16 7.95 -3.04 3.80
N LEU A 17 7.34 -2.21 2.94
CA LEU A 17 7.89 -0.91 2.50
C LEU A 17 7.37 0.27 3.32
N LEU A 18 6.30 0.08 4.09
CA LEU A 18 5.75 1.10 4.99
C LEU A 18 6.59 1.13 6.27
N HIS A 19 7.38 2.19 6.45
CA HIS A 19 8.26 2.38 7.60
C HIS A 19 7.70 3.35 8.63
N ALA A 20 6.90 4.32 8.20
CA ALA A 20 6.33 5.32 9.07
C ALA A 20 5.31 4.71 10.06
N ASP A 21 5.07 5.46 11.12
CA ASP A 21 3.94 5.23 12.01
C ASP A 21 2.72 6.01 11.51
N TYR A 22 1.64 5.28 11.28
CA TYR A 22 0.38 5.81 10.71
C TYR A 22 -0.73 5.93 11.77
N GLY A 23 -0.48 5.56 13.03
CA GLY A 23 -1.51 5.45 14.07
C GLY A 23 -2.55 4.34 13.86
N ILE A 24 -2.49 3.62 12.72
CA ILE A 24 -3.32 2.45 12.40
C ILE A 24 -2.44 1.32 11.85
N ALA A 25 -3.03 0.13 11.68
CA ALA A 25 -2.33 -1.02 11.14
C ALA A 25 -1.83 -0.75 9.71
N LYS A 26 -0.55 -1.06 9.44
CA LYS A 26 0.06 -0.95 8.09
C LYS A 26 -0.69 -1.76 7.03
N ARG A 27 -1.30 -2.89 7.42
CA ARG A 27 -2.19 -3.68 6.55
C ARG A 27 -3.42 -2.88 6.10
N ALA A 28 -4.01 -2.06 6.97
CA ALA A 28 -5.13 -1.19 6.60
C ALA A 28 -4.68 -0.10 5.61
N ILE A 29 -3.49 0.47 5.80
CA ILE A 29 -2.88 1.42 4.85
C ILE A 29 -2.67 0.76 3.49
N ALA A 30 -2.07 -0.44 3.45
CA ALA A 30 -1.85 -1.17 2.21
C ALA A 30 -3.16 -1.48 1.46
N LEU A 31 -4.21 -1.91 2.18
CA LEU A 31 -5.53 -2.16 1.59
C LEU A 31 -6.16 -0.90 0.98
N LEU A 32 -6.06 0.24 1.66
CA LEU A 32 -6.62 1.51 1.18
C LEU A 32 -5.82 2.07 -0.01
N LEU A 33 -4.49 1.89 -0.01
CA LEU A 33 -3.65 2.19 -1.18
C LEU A 33 -4.06 1.36 -2.41
N LEU A 34 -4.35 0.07 -2.25
CA LEU A 34 -4.85 -0.77 -3.35
C LEU A 34 -6.19 -0.26 -3.90
N GLN A 35 -7.02 0.33 -3.04
CA GLN A 35 -8.31 0.91 -3.42
C GLN A 35 -8.22 2.32 -4.01
N ARG A 36 -6.99 2.85 -4.21
CA ARG A 36 -6.74 4.22 -4.74
C ARG A 36 -7.33 5.32 -3.84
N ASP A 37 -7.32 5.09 -2.52
CA ASP A 37 -7.76 6.11 -1.58
C ASP A 37 -6.79 7.31 -1.58
N ALA A 38 -7.29 8.46 -2.04
CA ALA A 38 -6.47 9.65 -2.24
C ALA A 38 -5.95 10.25 -0.92
N GLU A 39 -6.70 10.13 0.18
CA GLU A 39 -6.27 10.62 1.49
C GLU A 39 -5.10 9.77 2.01
N ILE A 40 -5.18 8.45 1.84
CA ILE A 40 -4.10 7.54 2.22
C ILE A 40 -2.87 7.70 1.31
N GLU A 41 -3.04 7.87 0.00
CA GLU A 41 -1.92 8.15 -0.90
C GLU A 41 -1.17 9.43 -0.48
N GLN A 42 -1.90 10.49 -0.15
CA GLN A 42 -1.30 11.72 0.34
C GLN A 42 -0.62 11.52 1.70
N LEU A 43 -1.26 10.84 2.65
CA LEU A 43 -0.70 10.52 3.95
C LEU A 43 0.62 9.75 3.83
N VAL A 44 0.67 8.74 2.97
CA VAL A 44 1.87 7.93 2.75
C VAL A 44 2.96 8.76 2.09
N ARG A 45 2.62 9.64 1.14
CA ARG A 45 3.58 10.58 0.54
C ARG A 45 4.21 11.52 1.57
N GLU A 46 3.40 12.10 2.45
CA GLU A 46 3.87 13.01 3.49
C GLU A 46 4.74 12.32 4.53
N ARG A 47 4.39 11.07 4.89
CA ARG A 47 5.08 10.30 5.94
C ARG A 47 6.35 9.61 5.46
N GLU A 48 6.38 9.11 4.24
CA GLU A 48 7.51 8.33 3.69
C GLU A 48 8.49 9.20 2.90
N GLY A 49 8.07 10.38 2.45
CA GLY A 49 8.93 11.35 1.78
C GLY A 49 9.68 10.77 0.58
N GLU A 50 11.01 10.70 0.67
CA GLU A 50 11.87 10.19 -0.41
C GLU A 50 11.64 8.71 -0.76
N ARG A 51 11.01 7.93 0.13
CA ARG A 51 10.66 6.52 -0.11
C ARG A 51 9.34 6.35 -0.85
N TYR A 52 8.50 7.38 -0.87
CA TYR A 52 7.19 7.34 -1.53
C TYR A 52 7.24 6.86 -2.98
N PRO A 53 8.18 7.30 -3.84
CA PRO A 53 8.23 6.83 -5.24
C PRO A 53 8.41 5.32 -5.38
N LEU A 54 9.14 4.67 -4.45
CA LEU A 54 9.30 3.22 -4.44
C LEU A 54 7.98 2.52 -4.08
N ILE A 55 7.30 3.01 -3.04
CA ILE A 55 6.02 2.49 -2.56
C ILE A 55 4.96 2.65 -3.65
N ALA A 56 4.84 3.85 -4.22
CA ALA A 56 3.90 4.17 -5.29
C ALA A 56 4.07 3.26 -6.51
N ARG A 57 5.32 2.89 -6.86
CA ARG A 57 5.58 1.96 -7.98
C ARG A 57 5.03 0.56 -7.71
N ILE A 58 5.17 0.05 -6.49
CA ILE A 58 4.65 -1.27 -6.11
C ILE A 58 3.13 -1.25 -6.03
N VAL A 59 2.56 -0.21 -5.41
CA VAL A 59 1.11 0.00 -5.33
C VAL A 59 0.49 0.09 -6.73
N ALA A 60 1.10 0.84 -7.65
CA ALA A 60 0.60 0.97 -9.02
C ALA A 60 0.66 -0.35 -9.81
N LYS A 61 1.68 -1.19 -9.57
CA LYS A 61 1.76 -2.53 -10.16
C LYS A 61 0.59 -3.39 -9.66
N ALA A 62 0.37 -3.38 -8.35
CA ALA A 62 -0.66 -4.17 -7.68
C ALA A 62 -2.09 -3.77 -8.11
N GLN A 63 -2.35 -2.47 -8.23
CA GLN A 63 -3.61 -1.94 -8.74
C GLN A 63 -3.94 -2.33 -10.19
N VAL A 64 -2.94 -2.71 -10.99
CA VAL A 64 -3.13 -3.16 -12.38
C VAL A 64 -3.37 -4.67 -12.44
N GLU A 65 -2.74 -5.44 -11.55
CA GLU A 65 -2.90 -6.90 -11.51
C GLU A 65 -4.26 -7.34 -10.94
N HIS A 66 -4.92 -6.49 -10.15
CA HIS A 66 -6.24 -6.73 -9.56
C HIS A 66 -7.38 -5.82 -10.06
N GLY A 67 -7.12 -5.04 -11.12
CA GLY A 67 -8.07 -4.09 -11.72
C GLY A 67 -8.85 -4.63 -12.91
#